data_AF-A0A7W1SYT0-F1
#
_entry.id   AF-A0A7W1SYT0-F1
#
_cell.length_a   1.000
_cell.length_b   1.000
_cell.length_c   1.000
_cell.angle_alpha   90.00
_cell.angle_beta   90.00
_cell.angle_gamma   90.00
#
_symmetry.space_group_name_H-M   'P 1'
#
loop_
_entity.id
_entity.type
_entity.pdbx_description
1 polymer ?
#
loop_
_entity_poly.entity_id
_entity_poly.type
_entity_poly.pdbx_seq_one_letter_code
_entity_poly.pdbx_strand_id
1 'polypeptide(L)'
;SDNQCKFVLFFNPGGEGIAFLKRVFGDRSYHERERPEDFAFIQAYGWDNVEWVREALEQDGLTERDFYDWDSERRFDYFVTRSQYGRELDSLPHTLRVGYLMGSFDKFAGQYFSNFNRDKVVISPEQASDLIKHWWSRWVSLDWGFAHHAGVLWHARGDVSPQDAKTILGRDWESSRKLVITYREYVRNELAERALAEEIAGRCDPTERQAIRRVFISPDAFHKRTSANTIAQNISDVLRGNGLPPAIAADDDRVGGWRLMYNLIQDQEWMISEMCPELINALPLLVRDEKKPEDVRKTDTLADDIADTARYGLKSMLSPRNKPTEVLREEYLAEVTRDIPPQNLSAIYTRSYQADLVFRERERKRRKGFRLH
;
A
#
# COMPACT_ATOMS: atom_id res chain seq x y z
N SER A 1 46.07 -10.41 17.39
CA SER A 1 45.21 -11.39 16.73
C SER A 1 43.80 -10.82 16.72
N ASP A 2 43.40 -10.22 15.60
CA ASP A 2 42.05 -9.68 15.45
C ASP A 2 41.06 -10.85 15.41
N ASN A 3 40.36 -11.08 16.52
CA ASN A 3 39.14 -11.87 16.51
C ASN A 3 38.08 -11.07 15.76
N GLN A 4 38.12 -11.14 14.43
CA GLN A 4 37.02 -10.66 13.59
C GLN A 4 35.83 -11.60 13.80
N CYS A 5 34.91 -11.18 14.66
CA CYS A 5 33.64 -11.86 14.82
C CYS A 5 32.81 -11.68 13.54
N LYS A 6 32.36 -12.78 12.94
CA LYS A 6 31.48 -12.76 11.76
C LYS A 6 30.07 -13.15 12.20
N PHE A 7 29.09 -12.36 11.80
CA PHE A 7 27.68 -12.67 11.97
C PHE A 7 27.15 -13.35 10.70
N VAL A 8 26.46 -14.48 10.86
CA VAL A 8 25.95 -15.28 9.73
C VAL A 8 24.44 -15.41 9.89
N LEU A 9 23.71 -15.08 8.82
CA LEU A 9 22.26 -15.17 8.74
C LEU A 9 21.86 -16.21 7.70
N PHE A 10 20.92 -17.09 8.06
CA PHE A 10 20.28 -18.02 7.13
C PHE A 10 18.78 -17.73 7.12
N PHE A 11 18.23 -17.42 5.95
CA PHE A 11 16.84 -17.01 5.82
C PHE A 11 16.29 -17.34 4.43
N ASN A 12 14.97 -17.48 4.35
CA ASN A 12 14.23 -17.48 3.09
C ASN A 12 13.60 -16.10 2.88
N PRO A 13 13.35 -15.66 1.64
CA PRO A 13 12.65 -14.41 1.39
C PRO A 13 11.26 -14.37 2.06
N GLY A 14 10.98 -13.31 2.80
CA GLY A 14 9.77 -13.10 3.59
C GLY A 14 10.02 -13.12 5.10
N GLY A 15 8.94 -13.00 5.89
CA GLY A 15 9.00 -13.05 7.35
C GLY A 15 9.47 -11.75 8.02
N GLU A 16 9.78 -11.82 9.31
CA GLU A 16 10.31 -10.68 10.08
C GLU A 16 11.74 -10.33 9.65
N GLY A 17 12.06 -9.04 9.61
CA GLY A 17 13.38 -8.56 9.19
C GLY A 17 13.61 -8.54 7.67
N ILE A 18 12.66 -9.01 6.85
CA ILE A 18 12.80 -9.01 5.39
C ILE A 18 13.08 -7.62 4.80
N ALA A 19 12.58 -6.55 5.43
CA ALA A 19 12.87 -5.17 5.03
C ALA A 19 14.38 -4.87 5.06
N PHE A 20 15.07 -5.24 6.15
CA PHE A 20 16.52 -5.10 6.27
C PHE A 20 17.26 -6.02 5.29
N LEU A 21 16.87 -7.29 5.24
CA LEU A 21 17.53 -8.31 4.41
C LEU A 21 17.42 -7.97 2.92
N LYS A 22 16.24 -7.55 2.46
CA LYS A 22 16.01 -7.09 1.09
C LYS A 22 16.84 -5.85 0.78
N ARG A 23 16.80 -4.83 1.64
CA ARG A 23 17.53 -3.57 1.43
C ARG A 23 19.02 -3.79 1.27
N VAL A 24 19.63 -4.57 2.17
CA VAL A 24 21.08 -4.77 2.21
C VAL A 24 21.54 -5.80 1.18
N PHE A 25 20.88 -6.96 1.08
CA PHE A 25 21.36 -8.08 0.27
C PHE A 25 20.74 -8.15 -1.13
N GLY A 26 19.49 -7.72 -1.28
CA GLY A 26 18.80 -7.68 -2.56
C GLY A 26 19.06 -6.37 -3.31
N ASP A 27 18.63 -5.25 -2.72
CA ASP A 27 18.65 -3.92 -3.35
C ASP A 27 20.04 -3.25 -3.26
N ARG A 28 20.95 -3.77 -2.42
CA ARG A 28 22.30 -3.22 -2.16
C ARG A 28 22.27 -1.73 -1.77
N SER A 29 21.27 -1.34 -0.99
CA SER A 29 21.12 0.01 -0.45
C SER A 29 21.67 0.07 0.97
N TYR A 30 22.69 0.90 1.20
CA TYR A 30 23.40 1.00 2.48
C TYR A 30 23.20 2.40 3.07
N HIS A 31 22.90 2.46 4.37
CA HIS A 31 22.57 3.69 5.07
C HIS A 31 23.63 4.02 6.14
N GLU A 32 23.83 5.32 6.37
CA GLU A 32 24.70 5.85 7.43
C GLU A 32 26.14 5.31 7.44
N ARG A 33 26.43 4.32 8.31
CA ARG A 33 27.76 3.73 8.54
C ARG A 33 27.88 2.33 7.95
N GLU A 34 26.83 1.84 7.28
CA GLU A 34 26.86 0.57 6.58
C GLU A 34 27.76 0.70 5.34
N ARG A 35 28.78 -0.15 5.23
CA ARG A 35 29.68 -0.17 4.08
C ARG A 35 29.47 -1.46 3.28
N PRO A 36 29.42 -1.41 1.94
CA PRO A 36 29.22 -2.60 1.12
C PRO A 36 30.19 -3.75 1.44
N GLU A 37 31.44 -3.42 1.77
CA GLU A 37 32.49 -4.40 2.12
C GLU A 37 32.27 -5.15 3.43
N ASP A 38 31.38 -4.66 4.30
CA ASP A 38 31.03 -5.32 5.56
C ASP A 38 30.01 -6.47 5.35
N PHE A 39 29.44 -6.60 4.14
CA PHE A 39 28.40 -7.57 3.82
C PHE A 39 28.83 -8.54 2.71
N ALA A 40 28.48 -9.80 2.89
CA ALA A 40 28.58 -10.83 1.84
C ALA A 40 27.21 -11.52 1.71
N PHE A 41 26.78 -11.73 0.46
CA PHE A 41 25.53 -12.44 0.16
C PHE A 41 25.83 -13.64 -0.73
N ILE A 42 25.35 -14.81 -0.29
CA ILE A 42 25.40 -16.04 -1.06
C ILE A 42 23.95 -16.50 -1.21
N GLN A 43 23.43 -16.41 -2.42
CA GLN A 43 22.14 -16.98 -2.74
C GLN A 43 22.31 -18.48 -2.97
N ALA A 44 21.56 -19.28 -2.22
CA ALA A 44 21.51 -20.72 -2.37
C ALA A 44 20.11 -21.13 -2.81
N TYR A 45 20.04 -22.03 -3.77
CA TYR A 45 18.79 -22.59 -4.29
C TYR A 45 18.65 -24.05 -3.85
N GLY A 46 17.42 -24.59 -3.98
CA GLY A 46 17.17 -26.01 -3.70
C GLY A 46 18.10 -26.92 -4.51
N TRP A 47 18.33 -26.60 -5.78
CA TRP A 47 19.18 -27.38 -6.68
C TRP A 47 20.70 -27.14 -6.52
N ASP A 48 21.12 -26.38 -5.51
CA ASP A 48 22.53 -26.34 -5.09
C ASP A 48 22.86 -27.45 -4.07
N ASN A 49 21.84 -28.14 -3.54
CA ASN A 49 22.01 -29.24 -2.60
C ASN A 49 21.70 -30.59 -3.25
N VAL A 50 22.75 -31.35 -3.58
CA VAL A 50 22.65 -32.69 -4.17
C VAL A 50 21.86 -33.68 -3.30
N GLU A 51 21.79 -33.49 -1.98
CA GLU A 51 21.10 -34.42 -1.07
C GLU A 51 19.61 -34.59 -1.42
N TRP A 52 18.97 -33.57 -1.99
CA TRP A 52 17.57 -33.66 -2.41
C TRP A 52 17.33 -34.66 -3.53
N VAL A 53 18.36 -34.94 -4.32
CA VAL A 53 18.29 -35.78 -5.52
C VAL A 53 19.26 -36.97 -5.47
N ARG A 54 19.97 -37.19 -4.36
CA ARG A 54 21.01 -38.23 -4.25
C ARG A 54 20.49 -39.62 -4.63
N GLU A 55 19.33 -40.00 -4.10
CA GLU A 55 18.69 -41.28 -4.44
C GLU A 55 18.28 -41.35 -5.92
N ALA A 56 17.79 -40.26 -6.50
CA ALA A 56 17.41 -40.22 -7.91
C ALA A 56 18.62 -40.32 -8.84
N LEU A 57 19.76 -39.70 -8.48
CA LEU A 57 21.00 -39.82 -9.23
C LEU A 57 21.48 -41.26 -9.26
N GLU A 58 21.46 -41.96 -8.12
CA GLU A 58 21.84 -43.38 -8.05
C GLU A 58 20.93 -44.25 -8.92
N GLN A 59 19.61 -44.01 -8.91
CA GLN A 59 18.65 -44.72 -9.76
C GLN A 59 18.89 -44.46 -11.25
N ASP A 60 19.31 -43.24 -11.60
CA ASP A 60 19.59 -42.83 -12.98
C ASP A 60 21.02 -43.16 -13.43
N GLY A 61 21.84 -43.79 -12.57
CA GLY A 61 23.22 -44.15 -12.87
C GLY A 61 24.18 -42.96 -12.97
N LEU A 62 23.85 -41.87 -12.28
CA LEU A 62 24.59 -40.61 -12.27
C LEU A 62 25.32 -40.42 -10.94
N THR A 63 26.41 -39.66 -10.98
CA THR A 63 27.20 -39.30 -9.80
C THR A 63 26.93 -37.87 -9.35
N GLU A 64 27.34 -37.56 -8.12
CA GLU A 64 27.34 -36.18 -7.61
C GLU A 64 28.18 -35.23 -8.47
N ARG A 65 29.27 -35.75 -9.08
CA ARG A 65 30.08 -34.97 -10.01
C ARG A 65 29.30 -34.62 -11.28
N ASP A 66 28.56 -35.58 -11.83
CA ASP A 66 27.71 -35.33 -13.01
C ASP A 66 26.67 -34.24 -12.71
N PHE A 67 26.07 -34.27 -11.52
CA PHE A 67 25.11 -33.26 -11.07
C PHE A 67 25.72 -31.85 -11.03
N TYR A 68 26.90 -31.68 -10.43
CA TYR A 68 27.53 -30.35 -10.34
C TYR A 68 28.24 -29.90 -11.62
N ASP A 69 28.55 -30.83 -12.55
CA ASP A 69 29.03 -30.50 -13.89
C ASP A 69 27.90 -29.96 -14.79
N TRP A 70 26.62 -30.12 -14.41
CA TRP A 70 25.49 -29.52 -15.11
C TRP A 70 25.35 -28.02 -14.87
N ASP A 71 24.84 -27.33 -15.88
CA ASP A 71 24.39 -25.96 -15.71
C ASP A 71 23.23 -25.87 -14.69
N SER A 72 22.98 -24.64 -14.22
CA SER A 72 21.96 -24.38 -13.20
C SER A 72 20.55 -24.72 -13.67
N GLU A 73 20.26 -24.59 -14.97
CA GLU A 73 18.92 -24.83 -15.52
C GLU A 73 18.61 -26.33 -15.50
N ARG A 74 19.58 -27.15 -15.90
CA ARG A 74 19.47 -28.61 -15.83
C ARG A 74 19.42 -29.12 -14.40
N ARG A 75 20.21 -28.54 -13.48
CA ARG A 75 20.11 -28.87 -12.04
C ARG A 75 18.73 -28.52 -11.48
N PHE A 76 18.20 -27.35 -11.84
CA PHE A 76 16.85 -26.94 -11.48
C PHE A 76 15.80 -27.93 -12.00
N ASP A 77 15.81 -28.24 -13.29
CA ASP A 77 14.85 -29.17 -13.92
C ASP A 77 14.91 -30.55 -13.25
N TYR A 78 16.10 -31.09 -13.03
CA TYR A 78 16.29 -32.36 -12.36
C TYR A 78 15.80 -32.31 -10.90
N PHE A 79 16.07 -31.23 -10.17
CA PHE A 79 15.57 -31.03 -8.82
C PHE A 79 14.05 -31.02 -8.75
N VAL A 80 13.38 -30.21 -9.57
CA VAL A 80 11.91 -30.07 -9.52
C VAL A 80 11.18 -31.29 -10.06
N THR A 81 11.80 -32.08 -10.93
CA THR A 81 11.18 -33.28 -11.52
C THR A 81 11.49 -34.56 -10.75
N ARG A 82 12.71 -34.73 -10.21
CA ARG A 82 13.17 -35.99 -9.60
C ARG A 82 13.14 -36.00 -8.08
N SER A 83 13.27 -34.87 -7.39
CA SER A 83 13.16 -34.83 -5.92
C SER A 83 11.71 -34.70 -5.45
N GLN A 84 11.40 -35.24 -4.26
CA GLN A 84 10.10 -34.99 -3.62
C GLN A 84 9.95 -33.51 -3.24
N TYR A 85 10.96 -32.94 -2.58
CA TYR A 85 10.93 -31.56 -2.11
C TYR A 85 10.79 -30.54 -3.25
N GLY A 86 11.54 -30.73 -4.34
CA GLY A 86 11.44 -29.89 -5.53
C GLY A 86 10.07 -29.97 -6.19
N ARG A 87 9.45 -31.17 -6.28
CA ARG A 87 8.06 -31.33 -6.77
C ARG A 87 7.06 -30.63 -5.87
N GLU A 88 7.23 -30.70 -4.55
CA GLU A 88 6.36 -29.99 -3.59
C GLU A 88 6.46 -28.48 -3.79
N LEU A 89 7.68 -27.93 -3.89
CA LEU A 89 7.90 -26.50 -4.14
C LEU A 89 7.38 -26.06 -5.50
N ASP A 90 7.57 -26.86 -6.55
CA ASP A 90 7.05 -26.58 -7.89
C ASP A 90 5.53 -26.78 -7.98
N SER A 91 4.90 -27.52 -7.07
CA SER A 91 3.43 -27.61 -7.03
C SER A 91 2.78 -26.36 -6.42
N LEU A 92 3.56 -25.48 -5.77
CA LEU A 92 3.03 -24.29 -5.12
C LEU A 92 2.38 -23.31 -6.12
N PRO A 93 1.33 -22.58 -5.70
CA PRO A 93 0.83 -21.40 -6.42
C PRO A 93 1.98 -20.48 -6.83
N HIS A 94 1.90 -19.90 -8.02
CA HIS A 94 2.98 -19.10 -8.61
C HIS A 94 3.60 -18.07 -7.64
N THR A 95 2.77 -17.39 -6.83
CA THR A 95 3.23 -16.40 -5.85
C THR A 95 4.07 -16.98 -4.71
N LEU A 96 3.75 -18.19 -4.25
CA LEU A 96 4.53 -18.91 -3.23
C LEU A 96 5.80 -19.51 -3.83
N ARG A 97 5.69 -20.04 -5.06
CA ARG A 97 6.79 -20.65 -5.80
C ARG A 97 7.93 -19.66 -6.05
N VAL A 98 7.63 -18.43 -6.47
CA VAL A 98 8.67 -17.42 -6.76
C VAL A 98 9.49 -17.05 -5.51
N GLY A 99 8.91 -17.08 -4.31
CA GLY A 99 9.64 -16.85 -3.07
C GLY A 99 10.44 -18.08 -2.62
N TYR A 100 9.77 -19.22 -2.46
CA TYR A 100 10.36 -20.42 -1.87
C TYR A 100 11.28 -21.20 -2.82
N LEU A 101 10.95 -21.26 -4.10
CA LEU A 101 11.72 -22.00 -5.11
C LEU A 101 12.73 -21.08 -5.80
N MET A 102 12.33 -19.87 -6.18
CA MET A 102 13.17 -18.96 -6.97
C MET A 102 13.92 -17.92 -6.13
N GLY A 103 13.72 -17.90 -4.81
CA GLY A 103 14.46 -17.01 -3.90
C GLY A 103 14.24 -15.52 -4.14
N SER A 104 13.06 -15.12 -4.66
CA SER A 104 12.78 -13.71 -4.96
C SER A 104 12.52 -12.88 -3.70
N PHE A 105 13.23 -11.75 -3.58
CA PHE A 105 12.98 -10.74 -2.54
C PHE A 105 11.77 -9.85 -2.83
N ASP A 106 11.34 -9.75 -4.09
CA ASP A 106 10.21 -8.91 -4.48
C ASP A 106 8.86 -9.65 -4.49
N LYS A 107 8.88 -10.98 -4.59
CA LYS A 107 7.68 -11.82 -4.64
C LYS A 107 7.85 -13.04 -3.76
N PHE A 108 7.20 -13.04 -2.60
CA PHE A 108 7.29 -14.12 -1.62
C PHE A 108 5.94 -14.44 -0.98
N ALA A 109 5.93 -15.52 -0.20
CA ALA A 109 4.73 -16.06 0.41
C ALA A 109 4.06 -15.12 1.41
N GLY A 110 2.74 -15.00 1.32
CA GLY A 110 1.94 -14.16 2.23
C GLY A 110 1.90 -12.68 1.88
N GLN A 111 2.62 -12.23 0.84
CA GLN A 111 2.59 -10.84 0.37
C GLN A 111 1.16 -10.39 0.03
N TYR A 112 0.76 -9.22 0.55
CA TYR A 112 -0.58 -8.67 0.32
C TYR A 112 -0.71 -8.16 -1.12
N PHE A 113 0.21 -7.30 -1.54
CA PHE A 113 0.27 -6.71 -2.89
C PHE A 113 1.08 -7.57 -3.87
N SER A 114 0.73 -8.86 -3.98
CA SER A 114 1.38 -9.78 -4.93
C SER A 114 1.22 -9.41 -6.41
N ASN A 115 0.30 -8.48 -6.71
CA ASN A 115 0.11 -7.88 -8.03
C ASN A 115 0.97 -6.64 -8.30
N PHE A 116 1.73 -6.17 -7.31
CA PHE A 116 2.66 -5.05 -7.48
C PHE A 116 3.78 -5.44 -8.44
N ASN A 117 3.97 -4.62 -9.47
CA ASN A 117 5.06 -4.76 -10.43
C ASN A 117 5.62 -3.36 -10.69
N ARG A 118 6.88 -3.13 -10.26
CA ARG A 118 7.55 -1.82 -10.35
C ARG A 118 7.48 -1.27 -11.77
N ASP A 119 7.77 -2.08 -12.79
CA ASP A 119 7.78 -1.65 -14.20
C ASP A 119 6.42 -1.17 -14.72
N LYS A 120 5.32 -1.55 -14.05
CA LYS A 120 3.95 -1.21 -14.46
C LYS A 120 3.34 -0.04 -13.68
N VAL A 121 3.85 0.27 -12.50
CA VAL A 121 3.24 1.26 -11.60
C VAL A 121 4.19 2.37 -11.17
N VAL A 122 5.50 2.15 -11.27
CA VAL A 122 6.50 3.17 -10.98
C VAL A 122 6.75 3.99 -12.24
N ILE A 123 6.79 5.31 -12.09
CA ILE A 123 7.08 6.26 -13.16
C ILE A 123 8.16 7.25 -12.72
N SER A 124 8.91 7.80 -13.68
CA SER A 124 9.95 8.79 -13.37
C SER A 124 9.33 10.10 -12.85
N PRO A 125 10.13 10.95 -12.17
CA PRO A 125 9.67 12.27 -11.75
C PRO A 125 9.22 13.15 -12.93
N GLU A 126 9.89 13.05 -14.07
CA GLU A 126 9.57 13.77 -15.30
C GLU A 126 8.24 13.30 -15.88
N GLN A 127 8.02 11.98 -15.95
CA GLN A 127 6.74 11.41 -16.39
C GLN A 127 5.58 11.88 -15.50
N ALA A 128 5.78 11.91 -14.18
CA ALA A 128 4.78 12.43 -13.24
C ALA A 128 4.51 13.92 -13.48
N SER A 129 5.55 14.73 -13.63
CA SER A 129 5.44 16.16 -13.92
C SER A 129 4.70 16.44 -15.24
N ASP A 130 5.03 15.70 -16.31
CA ASP A 130 4.42 15.88 -17.63
C ASP A 130 2.95 15.46 -17.66
N LEU A 131 2.57 14.44 -16.87
CA LEU A 131 1.18 13.99 -16.76
C LEU A 131 0.33 14.94 -15.90
N ILE A 132 0.85 15.40 -14.77
CA ILE A 132 0.08 16.16 -13.78
C ILE A 132 -0.20 17.57 -14.29
N LYS A 133 -1.42 17.80 -14.77
CA LYS A 133 -1.82 19.13 -15.27
C LYS A 133 -2.21 20.06 -14.13
N HIS A 134 -2.09 21.37 -14.33
CA HIS A 134 -2.36 22.37 -13.29
C HIS A 134 -3.81 22.29 -12.76
N TRP A 135 -4.78 21.90 -13.60
CA TRP A 135 -6.19 21.72 -13.22
C TRP A 135 -6.53 20.40 -12.52
N TRP A 136 -5.57 19.46 -12.39
CA TRP A 136 -5.83 18.19 -11.72
C TRP A 136 -6.15 18.39 -10.24
N SER A 137 -7.04 17.54 -9.71
CA SER A 137 -7.35 17.56 -8.29
C SER A 137 -6.15 17.04 -7.50
N ARG A 138 -5.64 17.81 -6.54
CA ARG A 138 -4.55 17.40 -5.65
C ARG A 138 -5.03 17.26 -4.21
N TRP A 139 -4.41 16.35 -3.48
CA TRP A 139 -4.62 16.19 -2.05
C TRP A 139 -3.36 15.62 -1.39
N VAL A 140 -3.32 15.73 -0.07
CA VAL A 140 -2.26 15.18 0.78
C VAL A 140 -2.86 14.15 1.71
N SER A 141 -2.14 13.08 2.00
CA SER A 141 -2.39 12.26 3.18
C SER A 141 -1.17 12.24 4.08
N LEU A 142 -1.42 12.12 5.38
CA LEU A 142 -0.38 11.94 6.37
C LEU A 142 -0.80 10.96 7.47
N ASP A 143 0.19 10.26 7.99
CA ASP A 143 0.10 9.53 9.26
C ASP A 143 1.12 10.15 10.22
N TRP A 144 0.71 10.44 11.46
CA TRP A 144 1.57 11.13 12.41
C TRP A 144 1.94 10.22 13.58
N GLY A 145 3.24 9.94 13.69
CA GLY A 145 3.86 9.37 14.87
C GLY A 145 5.05 10.22 15.32
N PHE A 146 5.16 10.48 16.63
CA PHE A 146 6.35 11.14 17.17
C PHE A 146 7.52 10.17 17.30
N ALA A 147 7.29 9.03 17.94
CA ALA A 147 8.28 7.95 18.07
C ALA A 147 8.35 7.06 16.81
N HIS A 148 7.25 6.96 16.07
CA HIS A 148 7.19 6.33 14.75
C HIS A 148 7.52 7.36 13.66
N HIS A 149 7.47 6.96 12.40
CA HIS A 149 7.76 7.88 11.30
C HIS A 149 6.46 8.60 10.88
N ALA A 150 6.50 9.92 10.84
CA ALA A 150 5.47 10.69 10.17
C ALA A 150 5.64 10.58 8.66
N GLY A 151 4.71 9.91 8.01
CA GLY A 151 4.63 9.78 6.55
C GLY A 151 3.73 10.86 5.97
N VAL A 152 4.14 11.49 4.88
CA VAL A 152 3.32 12.43 4.10
C VAL A 152 3.44 12.09 2.62
N LEU A 153 2.29 11.96 1.96
CA LEU A 153 2.20 11.66 0.53
C LEU A 153 1.33 12.70 -0.17
N TRP A 154 1.78 13.13 -1.35
CA TRP A 154 1.03 14.01 -2.23
C TRP A 154 0.51 13.25 -3.44
N HIS A 155 -0.77 13.49 -3.73
CA HIS A 155 -1.49 12.79 -4.78
C HIS A 155 -2.15 13.77 -5.73
N ALA A 156 -2.25 13.37 -7.00
CA ALA A 156 -3.00 14.06 -8.02
C ALA A 156 -3.89 13.07 -8.77
N ARG A 157 -5.07 13.51 -9.22
CA ARG A 157 -5.97 12.71 -10.05
C ARG A 157 -6.46 13.51 -11.24
N GLY A 158 -6.44 12.87 -12.40
CA GLY A 158 -7.01 13.42 -13.63
C GLY A 158 -7.07 12.40 -14.75
N ASP A 159 -7.57 12.84 -15.89
CA ASP A 159 -7.70 12.01 -17.08
C ASP A 159 -6.43 12.12 -17.93
N VAL A 160 -5.94 10.99 -18.39
CA VAL A 160 -4.78 10.85 -19.27
C VAL A 160 -5.28 10.36 -20.63
N SER A 161 -4.93 11.10 -21.68
CA SER A 161 -5.31 10.78 -23.05
C SER A 161 -4.50 9.60 -23.60
N PRO A 162 -5.00 8.87 -24.62
CA PRO A 162 -4.21 7.86 -25.34
C PRO A 162 -2.88 8.41 -25.86
N GLN A 163 -2.86 9.67 -26.29
CA GLN A 163 -1.66 10.33 -26.79
C GLN A 163 -0.63 10.50 -25.67
N ASP A 164 -1.02 11.05 -24.53
CA ASP A 164 -0.14 11.23 -23.36
C ASP A 164 0.36 9.89 -22.83
N ALA A 165 -0.52 8.88 -22.77
CA ALA A 165 -0.14 7.53 -22.37
C ALA A 165 0.94 6.94 -23.30
N LYS A 166 0.83 7.15 -24.61
CA LYS A 166 1.82 6.69 -25.58
C LYS A 166 3.12 7.46 -25.48
N THR A 167 3.08 8.78 -25.42
CA THR A 167 4.29 9.63 -25.47
C THR A 167 5.03 9.70 -24.15
N ILE A 168 4.31 9.70 -23.02
CA ILE A 168 4.91 9.87 -21.70
C ILE A 168 5.13 8.52 -21.03
N LEU A 169 4.14 7.62 -21.06
CA LEU A 169 4.22 6.32 -20.38
C LEU A 169 4.68 5.18 -21.29
N GLY A 170 4.77 5.39 -22.61
CA GLY A 170 5.06 4.32 -23.57
C GLY A 170 3.95 3.26 -23.67
N ARG A 171 2.70 3.62 -23.35
CA ARG A 171 1.56 2.68 -23.32
C ARG A 171 0.56 2.97 -24.42
N ASP A 172 0.18 1.95 -25.17
CA ASP A 172 -0.90 2.04 -26.15
C ASP A 172 -2.26 1.80 -25.47
N TRP A 173 -3.06 2.87 -25.36
CA TRP A 173 -4.42 2.82 -24.83
C TRP A 173 -5.45 3.14 -25.91
N GLU A 174 -6.58 2.44 -25.90
CA GLU A 174 -7.68 2.69 -26.83
C GLU A 174 -8.53 3.91 -26.45
N SER A 175 -8.53 4.28 -25.16
CA SER A 175 -9.36 5.36 -24.63
C SER A 175 -8.68 6.06 -23.44
N SER A 176 -9.14 7.28 -23.15
CA SER A 176 -8.65 8.04 -22.00
C SER A 176 -8.97 7.31 -20.70
N ARG A 177 -8.03 7.34 -19.76
CA ARG A 177 -8.18 6.70 -18.44
C ARG A 177 -7.97 7.71 -17.34
N LYS A 178 -8.69 7.52 -16.23
CA LYS A 178 -8.50 8.34 -15.04
C LYS A 178 -7.39 7.73 -14.20
N LEU A 179 -6.29 8.44 -14.02
CA LEU A 179 -5.18 8.00 -13.19
C LEU A 179 -5.12 8.77 -11.88
N VAL A 180 -4.59 8.08 -10.88
CA VAL A 180 -4.10 8.68 -9.63
C VAL A 180 -2.58 8.56 -9.64
N ILE A 181 -1.89 9.64 -9.32
CA ILE A 181 -0.43 9.68 -9.24
C ILE A 181 -0.05 10.13 -7.83
N THR A 182 0.70 9.29 -7.11
CA THR A 182 1.42 9.71 -5.91
C THR A 182 2.80 10.21 -6.35
N TYR A 183 3.05 11.51 -6.24
CA TYR A 183 4.19 12.16 -6.91
C TYR A 183 5.26 12.72 -5.98
N ARG A 184 5.00 12.75 -4.67
CA ARG A 184 5.95 13.24 -3.67
C ARG A 184 5.71 12.54 -2.35
N GLU A 185 6.81 12.28 -1.66
CA GLU A 185 6.87 11.67 -0.34
C GLU A 185 7.73 12.50 0.60
N TYR A 186 7.36 12.50 1.87
CA TYR A 186 8.18 13.01 2.95
C TYR A 186 8.01 12.15 4.19
N VAL A 187 9.12 11.62 4.71
CA VAL A 187 9.15 10.75 5.89
C VAL A 187 10.13 11.32 6.91
N ARG A 188 9.68 11.56 8.14
CA ARG A 188 10.53 11.98 9.27
C ARG A 188 10.01 11.46 10.60
N ASN A 189 10.91 11.20 11.54
CA ASN A 189 10.60 10.94 12.94
C ASN A 189 10.85 12.19 13.82
N GLU A 190 10.41 12.13 15.07
CA GLU A 190 10.71 13.11 16.13
C GLU A 190 10.31 14.56 15.80
N LEU A 191 9.34 14.74 14.90
CA LEU A 191 8.87 16.04 14.47
C LEU A 191 7.53 16.37 15.15
N ALA A 192 7.51 17.48 15.90
CA ALA A 192 6.30 17.99 16.51
C ALA A 192 5.24 18.35 15.45
N GLU A 193 3.97 18.32 15.83
CA GLU A 193 2.82 18.43 14.93
C GLU A 193 2.85 19.71 14.09
N ARG A 194 3.16 20.84 14.75
CA ARG A 194 3.24 22.15 14.09
C ARG A 194 4.43 22.24 13.13
N ALA A 195 5.57 21.67 13.51
CA ALA A 195 6.76 21.66 12.66
C ALA A 195 6.55 20.80 11.41
N LEU A 196 5.89 19.64 11.53
CA LEU A 196 5.50 18.85 10.36
C LEU A 196 4.60 19.65 9.42
N ALA A 197 3.63 20.39 9.94
CA ALA A 197 2.75 21.21 9.11
C ALA A 197 3.50 22.34 8.38
N GLU A 198 4.53 22.94 8.99
CA GLU A 198 5.41 23.90 8.31
C GLU A 198 6.24 23.22 7.20
N GLU A 199 6.76 22.01 7.44
CA GLU A 199 7.48 21.24 6.41
C GLU A 199 6.57 20.88 5.22
N ILE A 200 5.30 20.55 5.47
CA ILE A 200 4.30 20.31 4.43
C ILE A 200 4.06 21.59 3.62
N ALA A 201 3.82 22.72 4.30
CA ALA A 201 3.59 23.99 3.66
C ALA A 201 4.80 24.47 2.84
N GLY A 202 6.00 24.35 3.39
CA GLY A 202 7.26 24.73 2.75
C GLY A 202 7.58 23.93 1.48
N ARG A 203 7.05 22.70 1.36
CA ARG A 203 7.17 21.85 0.17
C ARG A 203 6.16 22.14 -0.92
N CYS A 204 5.13 22.94 -0.64
CA CYS A 204 4.12 23.31 -1.61
C CYS A 204 4.39 24.73 -2.11
N ASP A 205 4.59 24.91 -3.41
CA ASP A 205 4.62 26.26 -3.98
C ASP A 205 3.22 26.92 -3.92
N PRO A 206 3.11 28.25 -4.09
CA PRO A 206 1.82 28.94 -3.99
C PRO A 206 0.73 28.42 -4.95
N THR A 207 1.11 27.95 -6.14
CA THR A 207 0.17 27.39 -7.13
C THR A 207 -0.33 26.02 -6.68
N GLU A 208 0.58 25.18 -6.19
CA GLU A 208 0.26 23.86 -5.68
C GLU A 208 -0.64 23.94 -4.43
N ARG A 209 -0.37 24.87 -3.51
CA ARG A 209 -1.21 25.11 -2.32
C ARG A 209 -2.67 25.38 -2.70
N GLN A 210 -2.89 26.17 -3.75
CA GLN A 210 -4.25 26.46 -4.26
C GLN A 210 -4.91 25.24 -4.90
N ALA A 211 -4.12 24.33 -5.48
CA ALA A 211 -4.61 23.11 -6.12
C ALA A 211 -4.89 21.97 -5.13
N ILE A 212 -4.26 21.97 -3.96
CA ILE A 212 -4.50 21.00 -2.88
C ILE A 212 -5.86 21.27 -2.24
N ARG A 213 -6.81 20.36 -2.47
CA ARG A 213 -8.19 20.50 -2.01
C ARG A 213 -8.48 19.86 -0.66
N ARG A 214 -7.66 18.88 -0.25
CA ARG A 214 -7.86 18.10 0.97
C ARG A 214 -6.52 17.68 1.56
N VAL A 215 -6.48 17.62 2.89
CA VAL A 215 -5.41 16.98 3.66
C VAL A 215 -6.06 15.95 4.58
N PHE A 216 -5.76 14.67 4.36
CA PHE A 216 -6.26 13.58 5.18
C PHE A 216 -5.23 13.19 6.23
N ILE A 217 -5.66 13.00 7.47
CA ILE A 217 -4.81 12.51 8.56
C ILE A 217 -5.49 11.32 9.23
N SER A 218 -4.68 10.42 9.78
CA SER A 218 -5.14 9.30 10.62
C SER A 218 -6.22 9.77 11.64
N PRO A 219 -7.32 9.00 11.82
CA PRO A 219 -8.42 9.43 12.69
C PRO A 219 -8.01 9.65 14.16
N ASP A 220 -6.98 8.95 14.63
CA ASP A 220 -6.50 9.05 16.01
C ASP A 220 -5.95 10.46 16.33
N ALA A 221 -5.52 11.22 15.31
CA ALA A 221 -5.08 12.60 15.47
C ALA A 221 -6.20 13.57 15.94
N PHE A 222 -7.46 13.14 15.91
CA PHE A 222 -8.61 13.89 16.42
C PHE A 222 -8.94 13.57 17.87
N HIS A 223 -8.30 12.57 18.47
CA HIS A 223 -8.49 12.26 19.88
C HIS A 223 -7.74 13.25 20.77
N LYS A 224 -8.42 13.72 21.84
CA LYS A 224 -7.77 14.55 22.86
C LYS A 224 -6.78 13.69 23.64
N ARG A 225 -5.55 14.17 23.72
CA ARG A 225 -4.50 13.61 24.58
C ARG A 225 -4.33 14.53 25.81
N THR A 226 -3.13 14.61 26.37
CA THR A 226 -2.80 15.47 27.52
C THR A 226 -2.79 16.96 27.19
N SER A 227 -2.73 17.34 25.91
CA SER A 227 -2.75 18.72 25.42
C SER A 227 -4.17 19.29 25.25
N ALA A 228 -4.30 20.61 25.33
CA ALA A 228 -5.58 21.31 25.12
C ALA A 228 -6.10 21.16 23.67
N ASN A 229 -5.17 21.19 22.70
CA ASN A 229 -5.44 20.97 21.28
C ASN A 229 -5.12 19.54 20.87
N THR A 230 -5.87 19.00 19.93
CA THR A 230 -5.56 17.74 19.27
C THR A 230 -4.42 17.91 18.24
N ILE A 231 -3.80 16.80 17.85
CA ILE A 231 -2.77 16.77 16.79
C ILE A 231 -3.32 17.41 15.50
N ALA A 232 -4.53 17.00 15.10
CA ALA A 232 -5.20 17.54 13.93
C ALA A 232 -5.47 19.04 14.02
N GLN A 233 -5.78 19.59 15.21
CA GLN A 233 -5.95 21.03 15.40
C GLN A 233 -4.63 21.78 15.23
N ASN A 234 -3.55 21.30 15.87
CA ASN A 234 -2.23 21.91 15.75
C ASN A 234 -1.73 21.95 14.30
N ILE A 235 -1.91 20.86 13.55
CA ILE A 235 -1.57 20.78 12.12
C ILE A 235 -2.46 21.72 11.32
N SER A 236 -3.78 21.69 11.52
CA SER A 236 -4.75 22.49 10.76
C SER A 236 -4.53 23.99 10.91
N ASP A 237 -4.11 24.46 12.08
CA ASP A 237 -3.85 25.89 12.30
C ASP A 237 -2.67 26.39 11.45
N VAL A 238 -1.59 25.60 11.37
CA VAL A 238 -0.42 25.93 10.55
C VAL A 238 -0.73 25.82 9.06
N LEU A 239 -1.43 24.75 8.64
CA LEU A 239 -1.82 24.57 7.24
C LEU A 239 -2.68 25.74 6.73
N ARG A 240 -3.71 26.13 7.50
CA ARG A 240 -4.57 27.27 7.14
C ARG A 240 -3.81 28.58 7.05
N GLY A 241 -2.90 28.84 7.99
CA GLY A 241 -2.03 30.02 7.98
C GLY A 241 -1.16 30.11 6.72
N ASN A 242 -0.86 28.97 6.10
CA ASN A 242 -0.04 28.87 4.90
C ASN A 242 -0.85 28.73 3.58
N GLY A 243 -2.19 28.81 3.63
CA GLY A 243 -3.05 28.71 2.44
C GLY A 243 -3.39 27.29 2.00
N LEU A 244 -3.18 26.30 2.88
CA LEU A 244 -3.61 24.91 2.68
C LEU A 244 -4.92 24.62 3.43
N PRO A 245 -5.71 23.62 2.98
CA PRO A 245 -6.92 23.24 3.69
C PRO A 245 -6.57 22.60 5.06
N PRO A 246 -7.48 22.70 6.05
CA PRO A 246 -7.28 22.04 7.33
C PRO A 246 -7.26 20.51 7.16
N ALA A 247 -6.62 19.83 8.10
CA ALA A 247 -6.61 18.38 8.13
C ALA A 247 -8.00 17.84 8.48
N ILE A 248 -8.43 16.78 7.79
CA ILE A 248 -9.68 16.06 8.02
C ILE A 248 -9.40 14.59 8.27
N ALA A 249 -10.27 13.92 9.03
CA ALA A 249 -10.13 12.50 9.31
C ALA A 249 -10.17 11.68 8.02
N ALA A 250 -9.22 10.77 7.88
CA ALA A 250 -9.20 9.77 6.83
C ALA A 250 -10.28 8.70 7.07
N ASP A 251 -10.65 8.01 6.01
CA ASP A 251 -11.43 6.77 6.06
C ASP A 251 -10.58 5.64 6.66
N ASP A 252 -11.12 4.98 7.68
CA ASP A 252 -10.45 4.00 8.53
C ASP A 252 -10.82 2.54 8.20
N ASP A 253 -11.61 2.32 7.14
CA ASP A 253 -11.87 0.99 6.59
C ASP A 253 -10.58 0.40 6.01
N ARG A 254 -9.81 -0.28 6.87
CA ARG A 254 -8.51 -0.89 6.51
C ARG A 254 -8.67 -1.90 5.39
N VAL A 255 -9.52 -2.92 5.58
CA VAL A 255 -9.76 -4.00 4.62
C VAL A 255 -10.22 -3.45 3.27
N GLY A 256 -11.23 -2.56 3.27
CA GLY A 256 -11.69 -1.96 2.02
C GLY A 256 -10.67 -1.01 1.40
N GLY A 257 -9.81 -0.37 2.19
CA GLY A 257 -8.71 0.47 1.72
C GLY A 257 -7.60 -0.33 1.04
N TRP A 258 -7.15 -1.42 1.65
CA TRP A 258 -6.16 -2.31 1.05
C TRP A 258 -6.67 -2.95 -0.24
N ARG A 259 -7.94 -3.38 -0.25
CA ARG A 259 -8.58 -3.92 -1.45
C ARG A 259 -8.69 -2.88 -2.57
N LEU A 260 -9.01 -1.62 -2.24
CA LEU A 260 -9.01 -0.54 -3.21
C LEU A 260 -7.63 -0.33 -3.83
N MET A 261 -6.58 -0.24 -3.00
CA MET A 261 -5.20 -0.11 -3.47
C MET A 261 -4.80 -1.29 -4.37
N TYR A 262 -5.19 -2.51 -3.99
CA TYR A 262 -4.91 -3.71 -4.77
C TYR A 262 -5.54 -3.60 -6.16
N ASN A 263 -6.81 -3.19 -6.26
CA ASN A 263 -7.48 -3.00 -7.54
C ASN A 263 -6.83 -1.89 -8.37
N LEU A 264 -6.45 -0.76 -7.76
CA LEU A 264 -5.77 0.32 -8.48
C LEU A 264 -4.43 -0.12 -9.09
N ILE A 265 -3.68 -0.99 -8.39
CA ILE A 265 -2.46 -1.60 -8.92
C ILE A 265 -2.80 -2.57 -10.07
N GLN A 266 -3.80 -3.44 -9.85
CA GLN A 266 -4.22 -4.46 -10.82
C GLN A 266 -4.64 -3.83 -12.16
N ASP A 267 -5.44 -2.77 -12.07
CA ASP A 267 -6.02 -2.07 -13.21
C ASP A 267 -5.06 -1.02 -13.79
N GLN A 268 -3.89 -0.84 -13.17
CA GLN A 268 -2.88 0.17 -13.51
C GLN A 268 -3.47 1.59 -13.52
N GLU A 269 -4.34 1.88 -12.55
CA GLU A 269 -4.96 3.20 -12.35
C GLU A 269 -4.21 4.05 -11.31
N TRP A 270 -3.26 3.45 -10.58
CA TRP A 270 -2.38 4.14 -9.65
C TRP A 270 -0.92 4.06 -10.10
N MET A 271 -0.31 5.22 -10.30
CA MET A 271 1.12 5.38 -10.58
C MET A 271 1.81 6.02 -9.38
N ILE A 272 3.05 5.62 -9.13
CA ILE A 272 3.87 6.11 -8.02
C ILE A 272 5.18 6.64 -8.62
N SER A 273 5.48 7.91 -8.36
CA SER A 273 6.74 8.50 -8.81
C SER A 273 7.92 7.90 -8.05
N GLU A 274 9.07 7.74 -8.71
CA GLU A 274 10.35 7.41 -8.07
C GLU A 274 10.74 8.36 -6.92
N MET A 275 10.12 9.55 -6.85
CA MET A 275 10.20 10.46 -5.69
C MET A 275 9.51 9.93 -4.42
N CYS A 276 8.93 8.73 -4.44
CA CYS A 276 8.30 8.06 -3.30
C CYS A 276 8.98 6.71 -2.97
N PRO A 277 10.30 6.71 -2.68
CA PRO A 277 11.06 5.47 -2.53
C PRO A 277 10.58 4.60 -1.37
N GLU A 278 10.14 5.17 -0.24
CA GLU A 278 9.71 4.39 0.91
C GLU A 278 8.39 3.68 0.60
N LEU A 279 7.41 4.37 0.02
CA LEU A 279 6.17 3.74 -0.44
C LEU A 279 6.41 2.63 -1.47
N ILE A 280 7.27 2.87 -2.47
CA ILE A 280 7.57 1.87 -3.50
C ILE A 280 8.21 0.62 -2.86
N ASN A 281 9.11 0.80 -1.90
CA ASN A 281 9.76 -0.30 -1.20
C ASN A 281 8.84 -0.97 -0.17
N ALA A 282 7.87 -0.25 0.39
CA ALA A 282 6.94 -0.75 1.40
C ALA A 282 5.90 -1.72 0.83
N LEU A 283 5.27 -1.39 -0.31
CA LEU A 283 4.20 -2.19 -0.90
C LEU A 283 4.55 -3.69 -1.07
N PRO A 284 5.72 -4.09 -1.59
CA PRO A 284 6.09 -5.49 -1.70
C PRO A 284 6.43 -6.14 -0.35
N LEU A 285 6.66 -5.39 0.72
CA LEU A 285 6.99 -5.96 2.04
C LEU A 285 5.75 -6.28 2.88
N LEU A 286 4.60 -5.72 2.52
CA LEU A 286 3.36 -5.94 3.26
C LEU A 286 2.87 -7.37 3.10
N VAL A 287 2.51 -7.99 4.23
CA VAL A 287 2.01 -9.35 4.30
C VAL A 287 0.60 -9.39 4.87
N ARG A 288 -0.17 -10.40 4.49
CA ARG A 288 -1.50 -10.65 5.03
C ARG A 288 -1.44 -11.01 6.51
N ASP A 289 -2.45 -10.58 7.25
CA ASP A 289 -2.65 -11.02 8.64
C ASP A 289 -3.08 -12.49 8.66
N GLU A 290 -2.42 -13.32 9.50
CA GLU A 290 -2.69 -14.76 9.58
C GLU A 290 -4.11 -15.08 10.06
N LYS A 291 -4.69 -14.23 10.93
CA LYS A 291 -6.03 -14.40 11.49
C LYS A 291 -7.08 -13.69 10.66
N LYS A 292 -6.70 -12.64 9.93
CA LYS A 292 -7.57 -11.85 9.04
C LYS A 292 -6.94 -11.67 7.66
N PRO A 293 -6.95 -12.69 6.79
CA PRO A 293 -6.22 -12.66 5.51
C PRO A 293 -6.62 -11.55 4.52
N GLU A 294 -7.77 -10.89 4.73
CA GLU A 294 -8.19 -9.72 3.94
C GLU A 294 -7.56 -8.40 4.42
N ASP A 295 -6.91 -8.38 5.58
CA ASP A 295 -6.18 -7.24 6.13
C ASP A 295 -4.66 -7.42 5.98
N VAL A 296 -3.93 -6.31 6.02
CA VAL A 296 -2.47 -6.31 6.15
C VAL A 296 -2.11 -6.51 7.62
N ARG A 297 -1.15 -7.40 7.87
CA ARG A 297 -0.60 -7.62 9.21
C ARG A 297 0.04 -6.34 9.71
N LYS A 298 -0.48 -5.82 10.84
CA LYS A 298 0.08 -4.63 11.47
C LYS A 298 1.49 -4.92 11.99
N THR A 299 2.43 -4.03 11.70
CA THR A 299 3.81 -4.13 12.19
C THR A 299 4.32 -2.75 12.58
N ASP A 300 5.19 -2.64 13.58
CA ASP A 300 5.77 -1.35 13.97
C ASP A 300 6.96 -1.00 13.05
N THR A 301 6.72 -0.93 11.74
CA THR A 301 7.73 -0.65 10.72
C THR A 301 7.34 0.53 9.85
N LEU A 302 8.34 1.24 9.32
CA LEU A 302 8.11 2.32 8.34
C LEU A 302 7.26 1.85 7.14
N ALA A 303 7.41 0.59 6.71
CA ALA A 303 6.64 0.06 5.61
C ALA A 303 5.13 0.05 5.90
N ASP A 304 4.72 -0.24 7.14
CA ASP A 304 3.32 -0.19 7.56
C ASP A 304 2.83 1.27 7.60
N ASP A 305 3.59 2.16 8.26
CA ASP A 305 3.25 3.58 8.42
C ASP A 305 3.05 4.30 7.07
N ILE A 306 3.98 4.12 6.12
CA ILE A 306 3.90 4.80 4.82
C ILE A 306 2.80 4.21 3.92
N ALA A 307 2.54 2.91 4.01
CA ALA A 307 1.47 2.28 3.26
C ALA A 307 0.09 2.64 3.83
N ASP A 308 -0.05 2.74 5.15
CA ASP A 308 -1.26 3.25 5.80
C ASP A 308 -1.49 4.72 5.42
N THR A 309 -0.42 5.53 5.35
CA THR A 309 -0.48 6.90 4.80
C THR A 309 -1.07 6.93 3.39
N ALA A 310 -0.61 6.05 2.50
CA ALA A 310 -1.14 5.94 1.13
C ALA A 310 -2.61 5.51 1.14
N ARG A 311 -2.96 4.51 1.97
CA ARG A 311 -4.32 4.01 2.13
C ARG A 311 -5.26 5.13 2.56
N TYR A 312 -4.89 5.93 3.55
CA TYR A 312 -5.68 7.07 4.01
C TYR A 312 -5.98 8.04 2.87
N GLY A 313 -4.98 8.39 2.06
CA GLY A 313 -5.17 9.30 0.91
C GLY A 313 -6.06 8.72 -0.18
N LEU A 314 -5.77 7.49 -0.59
CA LEU A 314 -6.46 6.83 -1.70
C LEU A 314 -7.90 6.45 -1.32
N LYS A 315 -8.10 5.80 -0.18
CA LYS A 315 -9.45 5.41 0.30
C LYS A 315 -10.34 6.64 0.47
N SER A 316 -9.86 7.66 1.19
CA SER A 316 -10.68 8.82 1.53
C SER A 316 -11.07 9.67 0.31
N MET A 317 -10.20 9.70 -0.72
CA MET A 317 -10.45 10.50 -1.92
C MET A 317 -11.21 9.74 -3.02
N LEU A 318 -10.93 8.44 -3.18
CA LEU A 318 -11.37 7.67 -4.35
C LEU A 318 -12.58 6.79 -4.08
N SER A 319 -12.86 6.46 -2.81
CA SER A 319 -14.07 5.69 -2.49
C SER A 319 -15.29 6.41 -3.02
N PRO A 320 -16.25 5.69 -3.62
CA PRO A 320 -17.53 6.28 -3.99
C PRO A 320 -18.09 7.00 -2.78
N ARG A 321 -18.42 8.30 -2.93
CA ARG A 321 -19.06 9.02 -1.84
C ARG A 321 -20.31 8.24 -1.47
N ASN A 322 -20.41 7.81 -0.21
CA ASN A 322 -21.68 7.36 0.32
C ASN A 322 -22.70 8.45 0.00
N LYS A 323 -23.83 8.06 -0.61
CA LYS A 323 -24.92 9.00 -0.86
C LYS A 323 -25.18 9.78 0.43
N PRO A 324 -25.34 11.12 0.38
CA PRO A 324 -25.62 11.91 1.57
C PRO A 324 -26.73 11.26 2.38
N THR A 325 -26.65 11.33 3.71
CA THR A 325 -27.62 10.67 4.59
C THR A 325 -29.05 11.13 4.26
N GLU A 326 -29.23 12.39 3.84
CA GLU A 326 -30.51 12.90 3.35
C GLU A 326 -31.01 12.16 2.10
N VAL A 327 -30.14 11.91 1.12
CA VAL A 327 -30.48 11.17 -0.11
C VAL A 327 -30.81 9.72 0.20
N LEU A 328 -30.01 9.05 1.05
CA LEU A 328 -30.32 7.69 1.50
C LEU A 328 -31.65 7.61 2.26
N ARG A 329 -31.96 8.64 3.05
CA ARG A 329 -33.23 8.76 3.77
C ARG A 329 -34.38 8.91 2.78
N GLU A 330 -34.27 9.82 1.81
CA GLU A 330 -35.30 10.03 0.79
C GLU A 330 -35.58 8.77 -0.04
N GLU A 331 -34.53 8.09 -0.50
CA GLU A 331 -34.66 6.82 -1.22
C GLU A 331 -35.32 5.74 -0.36
N TYR A 332 -34.94 5.62 0.90
CA TYR A 332 -35.54 4.66 1.84
C TYR A 332 -37.02 4.97 2.11
N LEU A 333 -37.38 6.23 2.30
CA LEU A 333 -38.77 6.64 2.49
C LEU A 333 -39.60 6.35 1.23
N ALA A 334 -39.08 6.70 0.06
CA ALA A 334 -39.73 6.44 -1.22
C ALA A 334 -39.96 4.94 -1.46
N GLU A 335 -38.97 4.10 -1.15
CA GLU A 335 -39.07 2.63 -1.21
C GLU A 335 -40.20 2.11 -0.32
N VAL A 336 -40.21 2.51 0.96
CA VAL A 336 -41.16 1.98 1.94
C VAL A 336 -42.60 2.43 1.66
N THR A 337 -42.78 3.56 0.98
CA THR A 337 -44.10 4.05 0.55
C THR A 337 -44.50 3.65 -0.87
N ARG A 338 -43.64 2.95 -1.62
CA ARG A 338 -43.85 2.65 -3.05
C ARG A 338 -45.20 2.01 -3.35
N ASP A 339 -45.64 1.11 -2.47
CA ASP A 339 -46.87 0.33 -2.66
C ASP A 339 -48.13 1.07 -2.16
N ILE A 340 -48.01 2.30 -1.66
CA ILE A 340 -49.15 3.10 -1.21
C ILE A 340 -49.65 3.96 -2.36
N PRO A 341 -50.95 3.89 -2.71
CA PRO A 341 -51.52 4.79 -3.72
C PRO A 341 -51.30 6.26 -3.36
N PRO A 342 -50.87 7.11 -4.32
CA PRO A 342 -50.47 8.51 -4.06
C PRO A 342 -51.61 9.38 -3.50
N GLN A 343 -52.85 8.94 -3.69
CA GLN A 343 -54.06 9.60 -3.19
C GLN A 343 -54.24 9.43 -1.67
N ASN A 344 -53.62 8.42 -1.07
CA ASN A 344 -53.74 8.11 0.36
C ASN A 344 -52.65 8.81 1.18
N LEU A 345 -52.72 10.14 1.23
CA LEU A 345 -51.73 11.00 1.90
C LEU A 345 -51.54 10.66 3.39
N SER A 346 -52.60 10.24 4.08
CA SER A 346 -52.54 9.85 5.49
C SER A 346 -51.70 8.59 5.72
N ALA A 347 -51.87 7.57 4.87
CA ALA A 347 -51.08 6.33 4.93
C ALA A 347 -49.61 6.57 4.56
N ILE A 348 -49.35 7.41 3.54
CA ILE A 348 -47.99 7.81 3.14
C ILE A 348 -47.30 8.53 4.29
N TYR A 349 -47.97 9.50 4.92
CA TYR A 349 -47.43 10.26 6.05
C TYR A 349 -47.08 9.35 7.23
N THR A 350 -48.02 8.49 7.62
CA THR A 350 -47.84 7.57 8.76
C THR A 350 -46.68 6.61 8.54
N ARG A 351 -46.61 6.00 7.35
CA ARG A 351 -45.55 5.03 7.03
C ARG A 351 -44.19 5.69 6.85
N SER A 352 -44.14 6.89 6.26
CA SER A 352 -42.91 7.68 6.15
C SER A 352 -42.36 8.07 7.51
N TYR A 353 -43.23 8.48 8.45
CA TYR A 353 -42.82 8.82 9.80
C TYR A 353 -42.22 7.63 10.56
N GLN A 354 -42.87 6.46 10.48
CA GLN A 354 -42.34 5.22 11.09
C GLN A 354 -41.01 4.79 10.47
N ALA A 355 -40.90 4.85 9.14
CA ALA A 355 -39.67 4.53 8.43
C ALA A 355 -38.53 5.49 8.80
N ASP A 356 -38.79 6.78 8.93
CA ASP A 356 -37.78 7.77 9.35
C ASP A 356 -37.22 7.47 10.75
N LEU A 357 -38.07 7.07 11.70
CA LEU A 357 -37.63 6.67 13.04
C LEU A 357 -36.68 5.46 12.98
N VAL A 358 -37.02 4.44 12.20
CA VAL A 358 -36.18 3.25 12.00
C VAL A 358 -34.85 3.61 11.32
N PHE A 359 -34.89 4.47 10.31
CA PHE A 359 -33.69 4.94 9.61
C PHE A 359 -32.74 5.68 10.56
N ARG A 360 -33.26 6.61 11.37
CA ARG A 360 -32.48 7.35 12.37
C ARG A 360 -31.89 6.43 13.44
N GLU A 361 -32.62 5.40 13.86
CA GLU A 361 -32.12 4.42 14.82
C GLU A 361 -30.99 3.58 14.23
N ARG A 362 -31.11 3.13 12.97
CA ARG A 362 -30.05 2.42 12.25
C ARG A 362 -28.80 3.27 12.10
N GLU A 363 -28.93 4.54 11.69
CA GLU A 363 -27.80 5.47 11.60
C GLU A 363 -27.15 5.72 12.96
N ARG A 364 -27.95 5.82 14.03
CA ARG A 364 -27.44 5.97 15.40
C ARG A 364 -26.67 4.74 15.86
N LYS A 365 -27.13 3.52 15.52
CA LYS A 365 -26.42 2.27 15.81
C LYS A 365 -25.14 2.14 14.98
N ARG A 366 -25.19 2.49 13.68
CA ARG A 366 -24.01 2.53 12.80
C ARG A 366 -22.93 3.44 13.36
N ARG A 367 -23.28 4.66 13.78
CA ARG A 367 -22.35 5.62 14.41
C ARG A 367 -21.81 5.16 15.76
N LYS A 368 -22.52 4.29 16.49
CA LYS A 368 -22.06 3.70 17.76
C LYS A 368 -21.16 2.46 17.53
N GLY A 369 -21.39 1.68 16.48
CA GLY A 369 -20.56 0.53 16.11
C GLY A 369 -19.13 0.90 15.72
N PHE A 370 -18.92 2.10 15.18
CA PHE A 370 -17.59 2.67 14.91
C PHE A 370 -16.81 3.10 16.17
N ARG A 371 -17.36 2.98 17.39
CA ARG A 371 -16.67 3.35 18.65
C ARG A 371 -16.12 2.18 19.45
N LEU A 372 -16.26 0.95 18.98
CA LEU A 372 -15.71 -0.24 19.62
C LEU A 372 -15.06 -1.09 18.53
N HIS A 373 -13.77 -0.87 18.31
CA HIS A 373 -12.74 -1.89 18.21
C HIS A 373 -11.36 -1.23 18.21
#